data_AF-A0A161VGE0-F1
#
_entry.id   AF-A0A161VGE0-F1
#
_cell.length_a   1.000
_cell.length_b   1.000
_cell.length_c   1.000
_cell.angle_alpha   90.00
_cell.angle_beta   90.00
_cell.angle_gamma   90.00
#
_symmetry.space_group_name_H-M   'P 1'
#
loop_
_entity.id
_entity.type
_entity.pdbx_description
1 polymer ?
#
loop_
_entity_poly.entity_id
_entity_poly.type
_entity_poly.pdbx_seq_one_letter_code
_entity_poly.pdbx_strand_id
1 'polypeptide(L)'
;MTERQLIQEILNTVSLIYDFENADEDTSEYTLLITQQDNDNRDLETVNTEMRHYFEDANFDYKEELHPTNTDKPADVRVTIKR
;
A
#
# COMPACT_ATOMS: atom_id res chain seq x y z
N MET A 1 10.29 15.34 5.22
CA MET A 1 9.56 14.35 4.40
C MET A 1 8.28 14.04 5.18
N THR A 2 7.11 14.14 4.57
CA THR A 2 5.87 13.75 5.25
C THR A 2 5.70 12.24 5.21
N GLU A 3 4.93 11.68 6.13
CA GLU A 3 4.62 10.26 6.17
C GLU A 3 4.08 9.75 4.82
N ARG A 4 3.17 10.53 4.23
CA ARG A 4 2.63 10.30 2.89
C ARG A 4 3.71 10.26 1.79
N GLN A 5 4.72 11.11 1.85
CA GLN A 5 5.82 11.09 0.87
C GLN A 5 6.64 9.81 0.99
N LEU A 6 6.91 9.36 2.22
CA LEU A 6 7.66 8.12 2.44
C LEU A 6 6.90 6.90 1.91
N ILE A 7 5.59 6.82 2.15
CA ILE A 7 4.72 5.77 1.60
C ILE A 7 4.79 5.75 0.07
N GLN A 8 4.70 6.92 -0.57
CA GLN A 8 4.79 7.02 -2.03
C GLN A 8 6.16 6.55 -2.55
N GLU A 9 7.26 6.91 -1.89
CA GLU A 9 8.60 6.46 -2.27
C GLU A 9 8.77 4.95 -2.15
N ILE A 10 8.24 4.33 -1.09
CA ILE A 10 8.27 2.88 -0.92
C ILE A 10 7.51 2.19 -2.07
N LEU A 11 6.27 2.62 -2.34
CA LEU A 11 5.43 1.99 -3.37
C LEU A 11 6.03 2.15 -4.77
N ASN A 12 6.62 3.32 -5.06
CA ASN A 12 7.37 3.55 -6.29
C ASN A 12 8.60 2.63 -6.40
N THR A 13 9.30 2.38 -5.29
CA THR A 13 10.48 1.50 -5.25
C THR A 13 10.10 0.06 -5.58
N VAL A 14 8.94 -0.41 -5.11
CA VAL A 14 8.42 -1.75 -5.40
C VAL A 14 7.74 -1.85 -6.77
N SER A 15 7.65 -0.74 -7.51
CA SER A 15 6.94 -0.61 -8.80
C SER A 15 5.45 -0.94 -8.70
N LEU A 16 4.79 -0.45 -7.65
CA LEU A 16 3.36 -0.65 -7.40
C LEU A 16 2.53 0.55 -7.84
N ILE A 17 1.33 0.28 -8.37
CA ILE A 17 0.31 1.31 -8.61
C ILE A 17 -0.50 1.45 -7.32
N TYR A 18 -0.82 2.68 -6.93
CA TYR A 18 -1.59 2.92 -5.72
C TYR A 18 -2.60 4.06 -5.87
N ASP A 19 -3.69 3.92 -5.13
CA ASP A 19 -4.75 4.91 -4.97
C ASP A 19 -5.03 5.08 -3.47
N PHE A 20 -5.20 6.31 -3.00
CA PHE A 20 -5.67 6.53 -1.64
C PHE A 20 -7.20 6.44 -1.63
N GLU A 21 -7.75 5.42 -0.98
CA GLU A 21 -9.20 5.24 -0.79
C GLU A 21 -9.73 6.24 0.21
N ASN A 22 -8.97 6.47 1.29
CA ASN A 22 -9.32 7.44 2.32
C ASN A 22 -8.06 8.24 2.70
N ALA A 23 -8.09 9.53 2.36
CA ALA A 23 -7.03 10.49 2.66
C ALA A 23 -7.59 11.71 3.39
N ASP A 24 -8.70 11.54 4.12
CA ASP A 24 -9.24 12.59 4.96
C ASP A 24 -8.13 13.12 5.89
N GLU A 25 -7.94 14.43 5.92
CA GLU A 25 -6.87 15.02 6.72
C GLU A 25 -7.12 14.85 8.23
N ASP A 26 -8.40 14.70 8.60
CA ASP A 26 -8.91 14.47 9.97
C ASP A 26 -8.87 13.00 10.41
N THR A 27 -8.63 12.02 9.52
CA THR A 27 -8.52 10.62 9.93
C THR A 27 -7.10 10.31 10.40
N SER A 28 -6.99 9.63 11.54
CA SER A 28 -5.73 9.11 12.09
C SER A 28 -5.16 7.93 11.29
N GLU A 29 -5.64 7.70 10.08
CA GLU A 29 -5.36 6.51 9.27
C GLU A 29 -5.28 6.90 7.79
N TYR A 30 -4.41 6.21 7.05
CA TYR A 30 -4.35 6.23 5.59
C TYR A 30 -4.80 4.87 5.07
N THR A 31 -5.75 4.86 4.14
CA THR A 31 -6.14 3.62 3.43
C THR A 31 -5.71 3.70 1.98
N LEU A 32 -4.91 2.73 1.55
CA LEU A 32 -4.39 2.59 0.21
C LEU A 32 -4.95 1.34 -0.46
N LEU A 33 -5.24 1.48 -1.75
CA LEU A 33 -5.52 0.40 -2.68
C LEU A 33 -4.31 0.28 -3.57
N ILE A 34 -3.73 -0.92 -3.61
CA ILE A 34 -2.51 -1.23 -4.33
C ILE A 34 -2.84 -2.24 -5.40
N THR A 35 -2.34 -1.98 -6.60
CA THR A 35 -2.47 -2.86 -7.76
C THR A 35 -1.09 -3.12 -8.32
N GLN A 36 -0.80 -4.38 -8.61
CA GLN A 36 0.42 -4.77 -9.28
C GLN A 36 0.41 -4.24 -10.72
N GLN A 37 1.57 -3.85 -11.26
CA GLN A 37 1.65 -3.42 -12.66
C GLN A 37 1.41 -4.59 -13.62
N ASP A 38 0.73 -4.34 -14.74
CA ASP A 38 0.40 -5.36 -15.74
C ASP A 38 1.62 -6.13 -16.30
N ASN A 39 2.81 -5.53 -16.26
CA ASN A 39 4.05 -6.12 -16.75
C ASN A 39 4.88 -6.81 -15.66
N ASP A 40 4.44 -6.75 -14.41
CA ASP A 40 5.09 -7.43 -13.31
C ASP A 40 4.60 -8.88 -13.24
N ASN A 41 5.52 -9.81 -13.50
CA ASN A 41 5.24 -11.24 -13.55
C ASN A 41 5.56 -11.94 -12.23
N ARG A 42 5.97 -11.19 -11.18
CA ARG A 42 6.19 -11.73 -9.84
C ARG A 42 4.85 -12.14 -9.23
N ASP A 43 4.85 -13.15 -8.37
CA ASP A 43 3.66 -13.50 -7.61
C ASP A 43 3.28 -12.36 -6.66
N LEU A 44 1.97 -12.12 -6.48
CA LEU A 44 1.46 -11.07 -5.60
C LEU A 44 2.01 -11.20 -4.17
N GLU A 45 2.19 -12.44 -3.67
CA GLU A 45 2.80 -12.69 -2.36
C GLU A 45 4.24 -12.19 -2.26
N THR A 46 5.01 -12.31 -3.35
CA THR A 46 6.40 -11.81 -3.41
C THR A 46 6.40 -10.29 -3.34
N VAL A 47 5.58 -9.65 -4.17
CA VAL A 47 5.47 -8.19 -4.22
C VAL A 47 4.97 -7.62 -2.89
N ASN A 48 3.98 -8.28 -2.27
CA ASN A 48 3.50 -7.91 -0.94
C ASN A 48 4.61 -8.07 0.12
N THR A 49 5.40 -9.13 0.06
CA THR A 49 6.54 -9.33 0.99
C THR A 49 7.59 -8.23 0.84
N GLU A 50 7.90 -7.81 -0.39
CA GLU A 50 8.81 -6.70 -0.65
C GLU A 50 8.28 -5.38 -0.08
N MET A 51 6.99 -5.07 -0.33
CA MET A 51 6.33 -3.90 0.25
C MET A 51 6.40 -3.94 1.78
N ARG A 52 6.04 -5.07 2.39
CA ARG A 52 6.06 -5.25 3.84
C ARG A 52 7.43 -4.97 4.45
N HIS A 53 8.49 -5.47 3.83
CA HIS A 53 9.86 -5.24 4.27
C HIS A 53 10.17 -3.74 4.37
N TYR A 54 9.84 -2.96 3.34
CA TYR A 54 10.05 -1.51 3.37
C TYR A 54 9.17 -0.78 4.39
N PHE A 55 7.93 -1.21 4.57
CA PHE A 55 7.02 -0.63 5.56
C PHE A 55 7.49 -0.91 7.00
N GLU A 56 7.98 -2.11 7.26
CA GLU A 56 8.58 -2.50 8.54
C GLU A 56 9.88 -1.72 8.80
N ASP A 57 10.75 -1.56 7.80
CA ASP A 57 11.99 -0.77 7.89
C ASP A 57 11.70 0.73 8.16
N ALA A 58 10.60 1.25 7.63
CA ALA A 58 10.12 2.60 7.88
C ALA A 58 9.32 2.73 9.20
N ASN A 59 9.15 1.63 9.94
CA ASN A 59 8.48 1.56 11.25
C ASN A 59 7.01 2.03 11.21
N PHE A 60 6.28 1.66 10.15
CA PHE A 60 4.84 1.89 10.03
C PHE A 60 4.03 0.90 10.87
N ASP A 61 2.96 1.36 11.53
CA ASP A 61 1.89 0.49 12.04
C ASP A 61 0.82 0.35 10.93
N TYR A 62 0.80 -0.81 10.27
CA TYR A 62 -0.08 -1.05 9.14
C TYR A 62 -0.74 -2.43 9.18
N LYS A 63 -1.80 -2.58 8.38
CA LYS A 63 -2.45 -3.85 8.09
C LYS A 63 -2.70 -3.97 6.61
N GLU A 64 -2.35 -5.12 6.04
CA GLU A 64 -2.64 -5.48 4.65
C GLU A 64 -3.69 -6.58 4.52
N GLU A 65 -4.48 -6.50 3.46
CA GLU A 65 -5.45 -7.52 3.02
C GLU A 65 -5.16 -7.84 1.56
N LEU A 66 -4.83 -9.11 1.26
CA LEU A 66 -4.67 -9.60 -0.11
C LEU A 66 -6.03 -9.91 -0.73
N HIS A 67 -6.20 -9.54 -2.01
CA HIS A 67 -7.42 -9.70 -2.79
C HIS A 67 -8.67 -9.18 -2.05
N PRO A 68 -8.68 -7.90 -1.65
CA PRO A 68 -9.81 -7.32 -0.94
C PRO A 68 -11.08 -7.39 -1.80
N THR A 69 -12.19 -7.79 -1.19
CA THR A 69 -13.49 -7.94 -1.89
C THR A 69 -14.45 -6.77 -1.65
N ASN A 70 -14.11 -5.89 -0.72
CA ASN A 70 -14.96 -4.80 -0.25
C ASN A 70 -14.20 -3.47 -0.25
N THR A 71 -13.86 -2.99 -1.44
CA THR A 71 -13.15 -1.74 -1.71
C THR A 71 -13.88 -0.92 -2.76
N ASP A 72 -13.68 0.40 -2.73
CA ASP A 72 -14.32 1.30 -3.70
C ASP A 72 -13.84 1.08 -5.15
N LYS A 73 -12.62 0.52 -5.29
CA LYS A 73 -12.00 0.17 -6.57
C LYS A 73 -11.39 -1.24 -6.50
N PRO A 74 -11.26 -1.95 -7.64
CA PRO A 74 -10.50 -3.20 -7.68
C PRO A 74 -9.04 -2.94 -7.29
N ALA A 75 -8.53 -3.78 -6.41
CA ALA A 75 -7.16 -3.73 -5.91
C ALA A 75 -6.66 -5.14 -5.63
N ASP A 76 -5.34 -5.33 -5.72
CA ASP A 76 -4.70 -6.60 -5.38
C ASP A 76 -4.38 -6.65 -3.88
N VAL A 77 -4.02 -5.52 -3.29
CA VAL A 77 -3.75 -5.38 -1.86
C VAL A 77 -4.42 -4.13 -1.33
N ARG A 78 -5.10 -4.21 -0.19
CA ARG A 78 -5.55 -3.04 0.58
C ARG A 78 -4.65 -2.88 1.78
N VAL A 79 -4.14 -1.67 2.01
CA VAL A 79 -3.27 -1.36 3.15
C VAL A 79 -3.86 -0.22 3.96
N THR A 80 -4.00 -0.41 5.27
CA THR A 80 -4.38 0.63 6.22
C THR A 80 -3.20 0.93 7.13
N ILE A 81 -2.74 2.17 7.14
CA ILE A 81 -1.61 2.66 7.94
C ILE A 81 -2.15 3.60 9.00
N LYS A 82 -1.75 3.41 10.26
CA LYS A 82 -2.11 4.33 11.35
C LYS A 82 -1.06 5.43 11.50
N ARG A 83 -1.54 6.66 11.75
CA ARG A 83 -0.74 7.83 12.11
C ARG A 83 -0.42 7.88 13.60
#